data_AF-A0A7I8E6B9-F1
#
_entry.id   AF-A0A7I8E6B9-F1
#
_cell.length_a   1.000
_cell.length_b   1.000
_cell.length_c   1.000
_cell.angle_alpha   90.00
_cell.angle_beta   90.00
_cell.angle_gamma   90.00
#
_symmetry.space_group_name_H-M   'P 1'
#
loop_
_entity.id
_entity.type
_entity.pdbx_description
1 polymer ?
#
loop_
_entity_poly.entity_id
_entity_poly.type
_entity_poly.pdbx_seq_one_letter_code
_entity_poly.pdbx_strand_id
1 'polypeptide(L)'
;MVIKQKKKRRLTPAVGVTIPQNVQDETNRLFVEAIDRDTFFGKVSMSKVITALLEIAVERAAAFDSSKVTDTESLKAELERMLQR
;
A
#
# COMPACT_ATOMS: atom_id res chain seq x y z
N MET A 1 -40.13 12.66 -8.97
CA MET A 1 -39.12 11.86 -9.70
C MET A 1 -37.82 11.87 -8.89
N VAL A 2 -37.43 10.73 -8.30
CA VAL A 2 -36.14 10.60 -7.59
C VAL A 2 -35.17 9.91 -8.55
N ILE A 3 -34.26 10.68 -9.14
CA ILE A 3 -33.20 10.14 -9.97
C ILE A 3 -32.19 9.48 -9.02
N LYS A 4 -32.30 8.16 -8.83
CA LYS A 4 -31.25 7.37 -8.18
C LYS A 4 -29.98 7.49 -9.03
N GLN A 5 -29.04 8.33 -8.60
CA GLN A 5 -27.70 8.38 -9.18
C GLN A 5 -27.11 6.97 -9.13
N LYS A 6 -26.92 6.34 -10.30
CA LYS A 6 -26.21 5.06 -10.39
C LYS A 6 -24.78 5.29 -9.92
N LYS A 7 -24.46 4.71 -8.76
CA LYS A 7 -23.12 4.71 -8.17
C LYS A 7 -22.12 4.27 -9.24
N LYS A 8 -21.21 5.16 -9.66
CA LYS A 8 -20.16 4.89 -10.64
C LYS A 8 -19.48 3.56 -10.24
N ARG A 9 -19.50 2.57 -11.13
CA ARG A 9 -18.82 1.28 -10.89
C ARG A 9 -17.34 1.58 -10.65
N ARG A 10 -16.77 1.03 -9.57
CA ARG A 10 -15.32 1.02 -9.40
C ARG A 10 -14.72 0.32 -10.63
N LEU A 11 -13.83 1.01 -11.33
CA LEU A 11 -13.14 0.46 -12.50
C LEU A 11 -12.18 -0.68 -12.12
N THR A 12 -11.80 -0.75 -10.84
CA THR A 12 -10.90 -1.78 -10.29
C THR A 12 -11.61 -2.54 -9.15
N PRO A 13 -11.68 -3.88 -9.21
CA PRO A 13 -12.21 -4.68 -8.10
C PRO A 13 -11.33 -4.52 -6.85
N ALA A 14 -11.95 -4.57 -5.67
CA ALA A 14 -11.20 -4.59 -4.41
C ALA A 14 -10.53 -5.95 -4.23
N VAL A 15 -9.26 -5.94 -3.85
CA VAL A 15 -8.49 -7.14 -3.51
C VAL A 15 -8.31 -7.18 -1.99
N GLY A 16 -8.62 -8.32 -1.36
CA GLY A 16 -8.35 -8.55 0.06
C GLY A 16 -6.92 -9.04 0.24
N VAL A 17 -6.21 -8.46 1.21
CA VAL A 17 -4.89 -8.91 1.65
C VAL A 17 -4.95 -9.30 3.12
N THR A 18 -4.32 -10.41 3.47
CA THR A 18 -4.19 -10.84 4.86
C THR A 18 -2.90 -10.30 5.43
N ILE A 19 -3.00 -9.51 6.50
CA ILE A 19 -1.87 -8.95 7.23
C ILE A 19 -2.05 -9.22 8.72
N PRO A 20 -0.95 -9.45 9.48
CA PRO A 20 -1.04 -9.58 10.93
C PRO A 20 -1.66 -8.33 11.57
N GLN A 21 -2.54 -8.52 12.55
CA GLN A 21 -3.29 -7.42 13.19
C GLN A 21 -2.35 -6.33 13.74
N ASN A 22 -1.27 -6.73 14.41
CA ASN A 22 -0.27 -5.81 14.95
C ASN A 22 0.40 -4.95 13.87
N VAL A 23 0.66 -5.53 12.68
CA VAL A 23 1.22 -4.79 11.54
C VAL A 23 0.18 -3.82 10.99
N GLN A 24 -1.08 -4.24 10.91
CA GLN A 24 -2.17 -3.39 10.46
C GLN A 24 -2.39 -2.18 11.38
N ASP A 25 -2.44 -2.41 12.69
CA ASP A 25 -2.67 -1.37 13.69
C ASP A 25 -1.53 -0.36 13.70
N GLU A 26 -0.28 -0.84 13.69
CA GLU A 26 0.89 0.03 13.69
C GLU A 26 1.00 0.81 12.38
N THR A 27 0.65 0.19 11.25
CA THR A 27 0.62 0.90 9.96
C THR A 27 -0.44 2.00 9.94
N ASN A 28 -1.63 1.76 10.51
CA ASN A 28 -2.65 2.79 10.63
C ASN A 28 -2.17 3.95 11.48
N ARG A 29 -1.61 3.66 12.66
CA ARG A 29 -1.10 4.66 13.59
C ARG A 29 -0.01 5.54 12.95
N LEU A 30 0.98 4.90 12.31
CA LEU A 30 2.17 5.59 11.81
C LEU A 30 1.98 6.26 10.45
N PHE A 31 1.16 5.70 9.55
CA PHE A 31 1.08 6.16 8.16
C PHE A 31 -0.29 6.71 7.75
N VAL A 32 -1.33 6.49 8.55
CA VAL A 32 -2.67 7.00 8.25
C VAL A 32 -3.07 8.10 9.23
N GLU A 33 -2.98 7.81 10.52
CA GLU A 33 -3.42 8.73 11.58
C GLU A 33 -2.43 9.87 11.81
N ALA A 34 -1.14 9.64 11.55
CA ALA A 34 -0.10 10.66 11.64
C ALA A 34 -0.17 11.73 10.53
N ILE A 35 -0.94 11.51 9.45
CA ILE A 35 -1.09 12.49 8.38
C ILE A 35 -2.06 13.58 8.82
N ASP A 36 -1.56 14.81 8.83
CA ASP A 36 -2.38 16.00 9.04
C ASP A 36 -3.41 16.15 7.90
N ARG A 37 -4.68 16.13 8.30
CA ARG A 37 -5.82 16.16 7.39
C ARG A 37 -6.10 17.55 6.84
N ASP A 38 -5.63 18.60 7.53
CA ASP A 38 -5.84 19.97 7.11
C ASP A 38 -4.90 20.34 5.95
N THR A 39 -3.76 19.67 5.86
CA THR A 39 -2.77 19.82 4.78
C THR A 39 -2.90 18.78 3.68
N PHE A 40 -3.41 17.57 3.97
CA PHE A 40 -3.55 16.52 2.98
C PHE A 40 -4.84 16.62 2.15
N PHE A 41 -4.70 16.81 0.84
CA PHE A 41 -5.85 16.79 -0.08
C PHE A 41 -6.39 15.37 -0.30
N GLY A 42 -7.53 15.06 0.32
CA GLY A 42 -8.31 13.84 0.09
C GLY A 42 -8.38 12.91 1.31
N LYS A 43 -8.88 11.69 1.11
CA LYS A 43 -9.00 10.69 2.20
C LYS A 43 -7.80 9.75 2.21
N VAL A 44 -6.98 9.80 3.27
CA VAL A 44 -5.94 8.80 3.57
C VAL A 44 -6.61 7.52 4.07
N SER A 45 -6.05 6.36 3.71
CA SER A 45 -6.50 5.06 4.21
C SER A 45 -5.38 4.04 4.07
N MET A 46 -5.44 2.96 4.85
CA MET A 46 -4.56 1.80 4.70
C MET A 46 -4.42 1.33 3.26
N SER A 47 -5.54 1.22 2.52
CA SER A 47 -5.51 0.79 1.12
C SER A 47 -4.67 1.73 0.24
N LYS A 48 -4.72 3.04 0.48
CA LYS A 48 -3.89 4.00 -0.28
C LYS A 48 -2.41 3.88 0.07
N VAL A 49 -2.10 3.69 1.35
CA VAL A 49 -0.72 3.46 1.81
C VAL A 49 -0.16 2.21 1.14
N ILE A 50 -0.89 1.09 1.19
CA ILE A 50 -0.49 -0.16 0.54
C ILE A 50 -0.33 0.02 -0.97
N THR A 51 -1.28 0.69 -1.64
CA THR A 51 -1.18 0.96 -3.08
C THR A 51 0.07 1.76 -3.42
N ALA A 52 0.35 2.85 -2.70
CA ALA A 52 1.54 3.68 -2.95
C ALA A 52 2.84 2.91 -2.72
N LEU A 53 2.91 2.08 -1.66
CA LEU A 53 4.08 1.23 -1.41
C LEU A 53 4.32 0.22 -2.54
N LEU A 54 3.25 -0.37 -3.07
CA LEU A 54 3.33 -1.29 -4.22
C LEU A 54 3.74 -0.55 -5.51
N GLU A 55 3.22 0.65 -5.76
CA GLU A 55 3.60 1.47 -6.90
C GLU A 55 5.10 1.80 -6.88
N ILE A 56 5.63 2.25 -5.74
CA ILE A 56 7.07 2.51 -5.57
C ILE A 56 7.90 1.24 -5.81
N ALA A 57 7.42 0.09 -5.33
CA ALA A 57 8.10 -1.19 -5.57
C ALA A 57 8.12 -1.56 -7.06
N VAL A 58 7.02 -1.31 -7.79
CA VAL A 58 6.92 -1.55 -9.23
C VAL A 58 7.84 -0.62 -10.01
N GLU A 59 7.91 0.67 -9.65
CA GLU A 59 8.82 1.64 -10.26
C GLU A 59 10.29 1.22 -10.16
N ARG A 60 10.64 0.47 -9.10
CA ARG A 60 12.00 0.00 -8.82
C ARG A 60 12.23 -1.47 -9.16
N ALA A 61 11.26 -2.14 -9.79
CA ALA A 61 11.29 -3.58 -10.02
C ALA A 61 12.53 -4.06 -10.79
N ALA A 62 13.11 -3.23 -11.66
CA ALA A 62 14.34 -3.55 -12.38
C ALA A 62 15.55 -3.79 -11.45
N ALA A 63 15.51 -3.27 -10.22
CA ALA A 63 16.55 -3.45 -9.22
C ALA A 63 16.30 -4.66 -8.29
N PHE A 64 15.17 -5.35 -8.42
CA PHE A 64 14.84 -6.54 -7.63
C PHE A 64 15.58 -7.77 -8.16
N ASP A 65 16.32 -8.45 -7.28
CA ASP A 65 17.09 -9.64 -7.61
C ASP A 65 16.50 -10.88 -6.92
N SER A 66 15.61 -11.56 -7.64
CA SER A 66 14.96 -12.78 -7.16
C SER A 66 15.92 -13.92 -6.79
N SER A 67 17.15 -13.92 -7.32
CA SER A 67 18.15 -14.95 -7.00
C SER A 67 18.66 -14.86 -5.56
N LYS A 68 18.46 -13.71 -4.90
CA LYS A 68 18.84 -13.46 -3.51
C LYS A 68 17.76 -13.82 -2.49
N VAL A 69 16.59 -14.27 -2.95
CA VAL A 69 15.44 -14.55 -2.09
C VAL A 69 15.32 -16.06 -1.85
N THR A 70 15.58 -16.49 -0.62
CA THR A 70 15.51 -17.90 -0.19
C THR A 70 14.44 -18.15 0.88
N ASP A 71 13.99 -17.11 1.55
CA ASP A 71 13.08 -17.13 2.69
C ASP A 71 12.45 -15.74 2.90
N THR A 72 11.62 -15.61 3.94
CA THR A 72 10.92 -14.37 4.26
C THR A 72 11.86 -13.23 4.67
N GLU A 73 12.96 -13.52 5.36
CA GLU A 73 13.90 -12.48 5.84
C GLU A 73 14.75 -11.95 4.68
N SER A 74 15.24 -12.84 3.82
CA SER A 74 15.95 -12.48 2.59
C SER A 74 15.05 -11.74 1.59
N LEU A 75 13.76 -12.09 1.50
CA LEU A 75 12.78 -11.31 0.74
C LEU A 75 12.68 -9.88 1.29
N LYS A 76 12.54 -9.73 2.60
CA LYS A 76 12.44 -8.41 3.24
C LYS A 76 13.72 -7.59 3.02
N ALA A 77 14.89 -8.19 3.20
CA ALA A 77 16.18 -7.54 3.00
C ALA A 77 16.36 -7.06 1.54
N GLU A 78 15.95 -7.88 0.56
CA GLU A 78 16.03 -7.52 -0.85
C GLU A 78 15.06 -6.40 -1.22
N LEU A 79 13.82 -6.43 -0.71
CA LEU A 79 12.86 -5.35 -0.87
C LEU A 79 13.36 -4.05 -0.23
N GLU A 80 13.93 -4.11 0.97
CA GLU A 80 14.54 -2.96 1.64
C GLU A 80 15.69 -2.38 0.82
N ARG A 81 16.61 -3.23 0.34
CA ARG A 81 17.73 -2.81 -0.52
C ARG A 81 17.24 -2.13 -1.80
N MET A 82 16.17 -2.63 -2.40
CA MET A 82 15.57 -2.05 -3.60
C MET A 82 14.97 -0.65 -3.32
N LEU A 83 14.32 -0.47 -2.17
CA LEU A 83 13.64 0.78 -1.79
C LEU A 83 14.59 1.87 -1.26
N GLN A 84 15.80 1.53 -0.80
CA GLN A 84 16.78 2.49 -0.28
C GLN A 84 17.61 3.24 -1.35
N ARG A 85 17.46 2.88 -2.64
CA ARG A 85 18.18 3.54 -3.75
C ARG A 85 17.55 4.86 -4.21
#